data_AF-A0A0F3N681-F1
#
_entry.id   AF-A0A0F3N681-F1
#
_cell.length_a   1.000
_cell.length_b   1.000
_cell.length_c   1.000
_cell.angle_alpha   90.00
_cell.angle_beta   90.00
_cell.angle_gamma   90.00
#
_symmetry.space_group_name_H-M   'P 1'
#
loop_
_entity.id
_entity.type
_entity.pdbx_description
1 polymer ?
#
loop_
_entity_poly.entity_id
_entity_poly.type
_entity_poly.pdbx_seq_one_letter_code
_entity_poly.pdbx_strand_id
1 'polypeptide(L)'
;MKSVLFTRHIEENNETIKEISKYNLDLRDIHCPLIKYKTLDFNIDILDNYSNIIITSKYAASILTGHNLKQDIWVVGSKSKRLLGKKVMYTAKNVEDLIKHFPPALYERTIYLSSNEITKDLPSKIARHIIYNVEYLNELPVSIIKEFKNNIDFILLYSQNSARTLVKLLLQNNLLEYLQDSLVVAISLKVANIVRPFIKNVVYCDDQNLNDIIKLLSENAQIR
;
A
#
# COMPACT_ATOMS: atom_id res chain seq x y z
N MET A 1 10.77 26.06 1.58
CA MET A 1 10.06 24.79 1.85
C MET A 1 9.89 23.99 0.56
N LYS A 2 10.48 22.79 0.48
CA LYS A 2 10.28 21.85 -0.64
C LYS A 2 8.95 21.11 -0.48
N SER A 3 8.38 20.57 -1.54
CA SER A 3 7.07 19.91 -1.55
C SER A 3 7.17 18.40 -1.78
N VAL A 4 6.30 17.63 -1.12
CA VAL A 4 6.29 16.16 -1.22
C VAL A 4 4.88 15.67 -1.54
N LEU A 5 4.73 14.95 -2.64
CA LEU A 5 3.49 14.30 -3.03
C LEU A 5 3.41 12.87 -2.46
N PHE A 6 2.40 12.65 -1.63
CA PHE A 6 2.09 11.35 -1.03
C PHE A 6 0.98 10.64 -1.80
N THR A 7 1.24 9.43 -2.28
CA THR A 7 0.39 8.72 -3.25
C THR A 7 -0.37 7.51 -2.74
N ARG A 8 -0.21 7.12 -1.46
CA ARG A 8 -0.90 5.96 -0.87
C ARG A 8 -2.27 6.34 -0.31
N HIS A 9 -2.92 5.36 0.32
CA HIS A 9 -4.08 5.59 1.17
C HIS A 9 -3.76 6.65 2.24
N ILE A 10 -4.76 7.48 2.58
CA ILE A 10 -4.58 8.67 3.43
C ILE A 10 -3.96 8.34 4.79
N GLU A 11 -4.38 7.25 5.43
CA GLU A 11 -3.83 6.81 6.72
C GLU A 11 -2.35 6.43 6.63
N GLU A 12 -1.93 5.79 5.53
CA GLU A 12 -0.54 5.39 5.32
C GLU A 12 0.35 6.58 4.97
N ASN A 13 -0.20 7.58 4.28
CA ASN A 13 0.47 8.85 4.06
C ASN A 13 0.71 9.55 5.41
N ASN A 14 -0.30 9.60 6.29
CA ASN A 14 -0.18 10.19 7.62
C ASN A 14 0.83 9.44 8.50
N GLU A 15 0.91 8.11 8.42
CA GLU A 15 1.97 7.34 9.07
C GLU A 15 3.36 7.73 8.54
N THR A 16 3.50 7.90 7.22
CA THR A 16 4.78 8.30 6.62
C THR A 16 5.19 9.71 7.03
N ILE A 17 4.27 10.67 7.05
CA ILE A 17 4.51 12.06 7.47
C ILE A 17 5.00 12.11 8.92
N LYS A 18 4.37 11.33 9.82
CA LYS A 18 4.80 11.22 11.23
C LYS A 18 6.22 10.64 11.39
N GLU A 19 6.64 9.77 10.47
CA GLU A 19 8.01 9.26 10.49
C GLU A 19 9.00 10.28 9.91
N ILE A 20 8.63 10.97 8.83
CA ILE A 20 9.42 12.06 8.23
C ILE A 20 9.64 13.21 9.22
N SER A 21 8.62 13.58 10.01
CA SER A 21 8.72 14.69 10.97
C SER A 21 9.79 14.48 12.04
N LYS A 22 10.25 13.24 12.25
CA LYS A 22 11.37 12.92 13.16
C LYS A 22 12.73 13.38 12.62
N TYR A 23 12.83 13.72 11.35
CA TYR A 23 14.06 14.12 10.66
C TYR A 23 14.20 15.65 10.51
N ASN A 24 13.29 16.45 11.10
CA ASN A 24 13.30 17.92 11.05
C ASN A 24 13.42 18.50 9.63
N LEU A 25 12.79 17.85 8.64
CA LEU A 25 12.76 18.36 7.27
C LEU A 25 11.65 19.42 7.11
N ASP A 26 11.99 20.58 6.52
CA ASP A 26 11.02 21.62 6.15
C ASP A 26 10.35 21.27 4.81
N LEU A 27 9.28 20.46 4.89
CA LEU A 27 8.53 19.96 3.73
C LEU A 27 7.05 20.37 3.78
N ARG A 28 6.51 20.69 2.60
CA ARG A 28 5.09 20.90 2.37
C ARG A 28 4.44 19.60 1.89
N ASP A 29 3.51 19.09 2.68
CA ASP A 29 2.81 17.85 2.35
C ASP A 29 1.69 18.08 1.32
N ILE A 30 1.72 17.32 0.24
CA ILE A 30 0.66 17.28 -0.78
C ILE A 30 0.07 15.87 -0.80
N HIS A 31 -1.21 15.74 -0.44
CA HIS A 31 -1.89 14.45 -0.45
C HIS A 31 -2.59 14.22 -1.79
N CYS A 32 -2.15 13.21 -2.53
CA CYS A 32 -2.86 12.69 -3.70
C CYS A 32 -3.03 11.17 -3.60
N PRO A 33 -3.90 10.65 -2.72
CA PRO A 33 -4.15 9.22 -2.61
C PRO A 33 -4.61 8.63 -3.95
N LEU A 34 -3.75 7.81 -4.56
CA LEU A 34 -4.04 7.13 -5.83
C LEU A 34 -4.79 5.82 -5.62
N ILE A 35 -4.90 5.39 -4.36
CA ILE A 35 -5.55 4.17 -3.93
C ILE A 35 -6.48 4.49 -2.75
N LYS A 36 -7.68 3.93 -2.79
CA LYS A 36 -8.67 3.96 -1.73
C LYS A 36 -9.13 2.55 -1.42
N TYR A 37 -9.53 2.35 -0.17
CA TYR A 37 -10.12 1.10 0.26
C TYR A 37 -11.58 1.33 0.63
N LYS A 38 -12.45 0.46 0.14
CA LYS A 38 -13.88 0.49 0.41
C LYS A 38 -14.29 -0.82 1.05
N THR A 39 -14.52 -0.81 2.36
CA THR A 39 -15.10 -1.95 3.07
C THR A 39 -16.44 -2.35 2.45
N LEU A 40 -16.63 -3.64 2.23
CA LEU A 40 -17.91 -4.20 1.82
C LEU A 40 -18.73 -4.56 3.04
N ASP A 41 -20.04 -4.72 2.87
CA ASP A 41 -20.91 -5.23 3.92
C ASP A 41 -20.53 -6.70 4.19
N PHE A 42 -19.68 -6.89 5.20
CA PHE A 42 -19.10 -8.16 5.55
C PHE A 42 -19.86 -8.75 6.73
N ASN A 43 -20.66 -9.79 6.46
CA ASN A 43 -21.31 -10.54 7.51
C ASN A 43 -20.29 -11.44 8.22
N ILE A 44 -19.96 -11.10 9.47
CA ILE A 44 -19.01 -11.83 10.31
C ILE A 44 -19.45 -13.29 10.57
N ASP A 45 -20.75 -13.59 10.52
CA ASP A 45 -21.30 -14.92 10.83
C ASP A 45 -20.86 -15.97 9.80
N ILE A 46 -20.42 -15.54 8.59
CA ILE A 46 -19.86 -16.47 7.60
C ILE A 46 -18.68 -17.26 8.16
N LEU A 47 -17.95 -16.68 9.14
CA LEU A 47 -16.78 -17.28 9.76
C LEU A 47 -17.12 -18.51 10.60
N ASP A 48 -18.37 -18.67 11.07
CA ASP A 48 -18.79 -19.82 11.88
C ASP A 48 -18.71 -21.15 11.11
N ASN A 49 -18.67 -21.10 9.77
CA ASN A 49 -18.51 -22.27 8.91
C ASN A 49 -17.04 -22.71 8.74
N TYR A 50 -16.09 -21.96 9.30
CA TYR A 50 -14.66 -22.18 9.10
C TYR A 50 -13.94 -22.31 10.43
N SER A 51 -12.91 -23.16 10.48
CA SER A 51 -12.04 -23.29 11.65
C SER A 51 -10.80 -22.40 11.55
N ASN A 52 -10.45 -21.95 10.33
CA ASN A 52 -9.26 -21.15 10.06
C ASN A 52 -9.59 -19.91 9.24
N ILE A 53 -8.88 -18.82 9.49
CA ILE A 53 -8.95 -17.59 8.69
C ILE A 53 -7.54 -17.21 8.23
N ILE A 54 -7.41 -16.87 6.95
CA ILE A 54 -6.21 -16.26 6.39
C ILE A 54 -6.45 -14.77 6.16
N ILE A 55 -5.50 -13.94 6.60
CA ILE A 55 -5.51 -12.49 6.44
C ILE A 55 -4.17 -12.04 5.86
N THR A 56 -4.17 -11.52 4.64
CA THR A 56 -2.93 -11.16 3.92
C THR A 56 -2.65 -9.66 3.87
N SER A 57 -3.56 -8.82 4.39
CA SER A 57 -3.42 -7.36 4.33
C SER A 57 -3.72 -6.66 5.64
N LYS A 58 -3.08 -5.50 5.84
CA LYS A 58 -3.32 -4.59 6.97
C LYS A 58 -4.80 -4.17 7.06
N TYR A 59 -5.42 -3.91 5.90
CA TYR A 59 -6.79 -3.41 5.84
C TYR A 59 -7.83 -4.50 6.16
N ALA A 60 -7.61 -5.74 5.69
CA ALA A 60 -8.44 -6.87 6.13
C ALA A 60 -8.33 -7.09 7.64
N ALA A 61 -7.11 -6.97 8.20
CA ALA A 61 -6.91 -7.04 9.64
C ALA A 61 -7.67 -5.95 10.40
N SER A 62 -7.70 -4.69 9.90
CA SER A 62 -8.43 -3.61 10.56
C SER A 62 -9.95 -3.78 10.52
N ILE A 63 -10.50 -4.37 9.45
CA ILE A 63 -11.94 -4.68 9.39
C ILE A 63 -12.32 -5.67 10.51
N LEU A 64 -11.43 -6.60 10.83
CA LEU A 64 -11.66 -7.61 11.86
C LEU A 64 -11.31 -7.16 13.28
N THR A 65 -10.70 -5.98 13.44
CA THR A 65 -10.34 -5.45 14.77
C THR A 65 -11.61 -5.26 15.61
N GLY A 66 -11.60 -5.77 16.83
CA GLY A 66 -12.76 -5.70 17.75
C GLY A 66 -13.76 -6.85 17.62
N HIS A 67 -13.75 -7.62 16.54
CA HIS A 67 -14.61 -8.80 16.42
C HIS A 67 -14.14 -9.97 17.29
N ASN A 68 -15.07 -10.78 17.79
CA ASN A 68 -14.73 -12.00 18.54
C ASN A 68 -14.49 -13.18 17.59
N LEU A 69 -13.25 -13.31 17.12
CA LEU A 69 -12.83 -14.41 16.24
C LEU A 69 -12.54 -15.66 17.06
N LYS A 70 -13.25 -16.75 16.76
CA LYS A 70 -13.05 -18.08 17.39
C LYS A 70 -12.10 -18.97 16.58
N GLN A 71 -11.81 -18.57 15.36
CA GLN A 71 -11.01 -19.33 14.39
C GLN A 71 -9.52 -19.19 14.64
N ASP A 72 -8.77 -20.20 14.18
CA ASP A 72 -7.32 -20.15 14.10
C ASP A 72 -6.89 -19.14 13.02
N ILE A 73 -6.11 -18.13 13.41
CA ILE A 73 -5.78 -17.00 12.55
C ILE A 73 -4.37 -17.15 11.98
N TRP A 74 -4.27 -17.07 10.65
CA TRP A 74 -3.02 -17.09 9.89
C TRP A 74 -2.86 -15.75 9.19
N VAL A 75 -1.73 -15.06 9.43
CA VAL A 75 -1.56 -13.68 8.97
C VAL A 75 -0.28 -13.49 8.18
N VAL A 76 -0.32 -12.60 7.18
CA VAL A 76 0.88 -12.08 6.50
C VAL A 76 1.21 -10.71 7.07
N GLY A 77 2.46 -10.57 7.52
CA GLY A 77 3.02 -9.30 8.00
C GLY A 77 2.74 -9.03 9.49
N SER A 78 3.79 -8.55 10.18
CA SER A 78 3.74 -8.22 11.60
C SER A 78 2.80 -7.06 11.93
N LYS A 79 2.62 -6.10 11.00
CA LYS A 79 1.66 -4.99 11.17
C LYS A 79 0.21 -5.50 11.24
N SER A 80 -0.16 -6.45 10.38
CA SER A 80 -1.49 -7.09 10.37
C SER A 80 -1.74 -7.84 11.67
N LYS A 81 -0.77 -8.63 12.15
CA LYS A 81 -0.82 -9.30 13.46
C LYS A 81 -1.10 -8.30 14.59
N ARG A 82 -0.34 -7.21 14.63
CA ARG A 82 -0.44 -6.20 15.71
C ARG A 82 -1.82 -5.54 15.74
N LEU A 83 -2.40 -5.24 14.57
CA LEU A 83 -3.73 -4.64 14.48
C LEU A 83 -4.86 -5.54 14.98
N LEU A 84 -4.76 -6.84 14.77
CA LEU A 84 -5.76 -7.78 15.26
C LEU A 84 -5.78 -7.86 16.78
N GLY A 85 -4.62 -7.69 17.44
CA GLY A 85 -4.51 -7.78 18.90
C GLY A 85 -4.88 -9.17 19.45
N LYS A 86 -4.79 -10.23 18.63
CA LYS A 86 -5.22 -11.59 18.93
C LYS A 86 -4.06 -12.59 18.77
N LYS A 87 -4.21 -13.76 19.40
CA LYS A 87 -3.31 -14.90 19.16
C LYS A 87 -3.46 -15.33 17.69
N VAL A 88 -2.32 -15.52 17.02
CA VAL A 88 -2.23 -16.01 15.64
C VAL A 88 -1.43 -17.29 15.63
N MET A 89 -1.82 -18.25 14.79
CA MET A 89 -1.12 -19.53 14.62
C MET A 89 0.23 -19.35 13.94
N TYR A 90 0.27 -18.45 12.95
CA TYR A 90 1.48 -18.17 12.20
C TYR A 90 1.47 -16.75 11.65
N THR A 91 2.66 -16.15 11.57
CA THR A 91 2.88 -14.84 10.95
C THR A 91 3.88 -14.98 9.82
N ALA A 92 3.37 -15.10 8.61
CA ALA A 92 4.17 -15.24 7.41
C ALA A 92 4.80 -13.91 6.99
N LYS A 93 5.97 -13.98 6.33
CA LYS A 93 6.65 -12.82 5.75
C LYS A 93 5.96 -12.32 4.48
N ASN A 94 5.45 -13.23 3.67
CA ASN A 94 4.74 -12.98 2.42
C ASN A 94 3.76 -14.15 2.13
N VAL A 95 3.05 -14.10 1.00
CA VAL A 95 2.05 -15.12 0.64
C VAL A 95 2.72 -16.46 0.31
N GLU A 96 3.91 -16.47 -0.29
CA GLU A 96 4.72 -17.67 -0.53
C GLU A 96 5.03 -18.42 0.77
N ASP A 97 5.52 -17.67 1.76
CA ASP A 97 5.87 -18.18 3.09
C ASP A 97 4.63 -18.72 3.82
N LEU A 98 3.49 -18.05 3.66
CA LEU A 98 2.21 -18.56 4.17
C LEU A 98 1.86 -19.90 3.52
N ILE A 99 1.85 -19.99 2.19
CA ILE A 99 1.50 -21.23 1.46
C ILE A 99 2.43 -22.37 1.86
N LYS A 100 3.72 -22.11 2.03
CA LYS A 100 4.71 -23.11 2.43
C LYS A 100 4.44 -23.71 3.82
N HIS A 101 3.91 -22.93 4.74
CA HIS A 101 3.72 -23.34 6.14
C HIS A 101 2.26 -23.68 6.47
N PHE A 102 1.30 -23.40 5.58
CA PHE A 102 -0.10 -23.69 5.80
C PHE A 102 -0.40 -25.18 5.55
N PRO A 103 -0.89 -25.96 6.53
CA PRO A 103 -1.13 -27.39 6.36
C PRO A 103 -2.24 -27.68 5.32
N PRO A 104 -1.98 -28.51 4.30
CA PRO A 104 -2.99 -28.83 3.28
C PRO A 104 -4.28 -29.45 3.83
N ALA A 105 -4.20 -30.18 4.94
CA ALA A 105 -5.35 -30.77 5.63
C ALA A 105 -6.36 -29.73 6.15
N LEU A 106 -5.98 -28.45 6.24
CA LEU A 106 -6.85 -27.37 6.71
C LEU A 106 -7.56 -26.64 5.56
N TYR A 107 -7.18 -26.84 4.30
CA TYR A 107 -7.65 -26.00 3.18
C TYR A 107 -9.19 -25.91 3.09
N GLU A 108 -9.89 -27.04 3.16
CA GLU A 108 -11.35 -27.10 3.03
C GLU A 108 -12.10 -26.50 4.24
N ARG A 109 -11.39 -26.20 5.35
CA ARG A 109 -11.92 -25.58 6.57
C ARG A 109 -11.42 -24.14 6.76
N THR A 110 -10.89 -23.53 5.70
CA THR A 110 -10.24 -22.23 5.75
C THR A 110 -10.93 -21.22 4.85
N ILE A 111 -11.16 -20.04 5.40
CA ILE A 111 -11.59 -18.85 4.65
C ILE A 111 -10.44 -17.85 4.53
N TYR A 112 -10.19 -17.38 3.33
CA TYR A 112 -9.27 -16.29 3.03
C TYR A 112 -10.06 -14.99 2.83
N LEU A 113 -9.87 -14.05 3.75
CA LEU A 113 -10.47 -12.72 3.67
C LEU A 113 -9.53 -11.79 2.91
N SER A 114 -9.97 -11.35 1.73
CA SER A 114 -9.14 -10.61 0.79
C SER A 114 -9.81 -9.32 0.30
N SER A 115 -9.06 -8.58 -0.51
CA SER A 115 -9.63 -7.56 -1.39
C SER A 115 -10.07 -8.16 -2.72
N ASN A 116 -10.67 -7.37 -3.62
CA ASN A 116 -10.85 -7.74 -5.03
C ASN A 116 -9.50 -7.96 -5.75
N GLU A 117 -8.46 -7.22 -5.36
CA GLU A 117 -7.08 -7.34 -5.86
C GLU A 117 -6.25 -8.27 -4.96
N ILE A 118 -5.52 -9.20 -5.58
CA ILE A 118 -4.54 -10.08 -4.90
C ILE A 118 -3.29 -10.20 -5.76
N THR A 119 -2.12 -10.31 -5.11
CA THR A 119 -0.85 -10.49 -5.82
C THR A 119 -0.59 -11.94 -6.20
N LYS A 120 -1.23 -12.88 -5.52
CA LYS A 120 -1.08 -14.32 -5.71
C LYS A 120 -2.30 -15.07 -5.19
N ASP A 121 -2.71 -16.08 -5.96
CA ASP A 121 -3.76 -17.01 -5.55
C ASP A 121 -3.27 -17.95 -4.44
N LEU A 122 -4.18 -18.24 -3.51
CA LEU A 122 -4.01 -19.35 -2.57
C LEU A 122 -4.50 -20.66 -3.22
N PRO A 123 -4.12 -21.83 -2.67
CA PRO A 123 -4.66 -23.12 -3.11
C PRO A 123 -6.19 -23.08 -3.27
N SER A 124 -6.69 -23.58 -4.40
CA SER A 124 -8.10 -23.44 -4.82
C SER A 124 -9.14 -24.04 -3.87
N LYS A 125 -8.71 -24.94 -2.97
CA LYS A 125 -9.55 -25.52 -1.92
C LYS A 125 -9.84 -24.56 -0.76
N ILE A 126 -9.09 -23.47 -0.62
CA ILE A 126 -9.34 -22.43 0.37
C ILE A 126 -10.43 -21.50 -0.16
N ALA A 127 -11.50 -21.34 0.61
CA ALA A 127 -12.59 -20.46 0.22
C ALA A 127 -12.13 -19.00 0.29
N ARG A 128 -12.19 -18.26 -0.82
CA ARG A 128 -11.87 -16.83 -0.84
C ARG A 128 -13.15 -16.01 -0.68
N HIS A 129 -13.11 -15.02 0.21
CA HIS A 129 -14.19 -14.07 0.42
C HIS A 129 -13.64 -12.64 0.38
N ILE A 130 -14.21 -11.82 -0.50
CA ILE A 130 -13.78 -10.42 -0.68
C ILE A 130 -14.55 -9.57 0.34
N ILE A 131 -13.82 -8.91 1.26
CA ILE A 131 -14.41 -8.08 2.32
C ILE A 131 -14.18 -6.57 2.11
N TYR A 132 -13.39 -6.21 1.10
CA TYR A 132 -13.18 -4.83 0.70
C TYR A 132 -12.75 -4.73 -0.76
N ASN A 133 -12.99 -3.56 -1.36
CA ASN A 133 -12.47 -3.23 -2.67
C ASN A 133 -11.29 -2.27 -2.58
N VAL A 134 -10.33 -2.47 -3.46
CA VAL A 134 -9.28 -1.53 -3.82
C VAL A 134 -9.76 -0.73 -5.01
N GLU A 135 -9.83 0.58 -4.86
CA GLU A 135 -10.23 1.52 -5.91
C GLU A 135 -9.05 2.44 -6.23
N TYR A 136 -8.78 2.62 -7.52
CA TYR A 136 -7.73 3.54 -7.98
C TYR A 136 -8.34 4.85 -8.45
N LEU A 137 -7.62 5.96 -8.22
CA LEU A 137 -8.04 7.28 -8.66
C LEU A 137 -8.12 7.33 -10.19
N ASN A 138 -9.28 7.76 -10.71
CA ASN A 138 -9.51 7.83 -12.16
C ASN A 138 -9.39 9.24 -12.74
N GLU A 139 -9.51 10.28 -11.91
CA GLU A 139 -9.42 11.69 -12.29
C GLU A 139 -8.71 12.48 -11.19
N LEU A 140 -7.86 13.45 -11.57
CA LEU A 140 -7.20 14.32 -10.61
C LEU A 140 -8.13 15.45 -10.17
N PRO A 141 -8.23 15.73 -8.85
CA PRO A 141 -8.87 16.95 -8.39
C PRO A 141 -8.17 18.19 -8.97
N VAL A 142 -8.95 19.24 -9.29
CA VAL A 142 -8.41 20.52 -9.82
C VAL A 142 -7.33 21.11 -8.90
N SER A 143 -7.47 20.94 -7.59
CA SER A 143 -6.45 21.36 -6.62
C SER A 143 -5.11 20.65 -6.85
N ILE A 144 -5.11 19.34 -7.10
CA ILE A 144 -3.91 18.56 -7.36
C ILE A 144 -3.30 18.90 -8.72
N ILE A 145 -4.12 19.19 -9.73
CA ILE A 145 -3.62 19.68 -11.03
C ILE A 145 -2.85 20.99 -10.85
N LYS A 146 -3.35 21.91 -10.02
CA LYS A 146 -2.64 23.15 -9.70
C LYS A 146 -1.31 22.89 -8.97
N GLU A 147 -1.28 21.92 -8.05
CA GLU A 147 -0.05 21.51 -7.37
C GLU A 147 1.02 21.02 -8.35
N PHE A 148 0.65 20.15 -9.31
CA PHE A 148 1.57 19.72 -10.36
C PHE A 148 2.11 20.90 -11.19
N LYS A 149 1.24 21.83 -11.58
CA LYS A 149 1.64 23.02 -12.36
C LYS A 149 2.57 23.97 -11.60
N ASN A 150 2.49 23.97 -10.27
CA ASN A 150 3.38 24.77 -9.41
C ASN A 150 4.74 24.10 -9.16
N ASN A 151 5.04 22.99 -9.85
CA ASN A 151 6.18 22.11 -9.63
C ASN A 151 6.15 21.43 -8.26
N ILE A 152 6.36 20.11 -8.27
CA ILE A 152 6.44 19.28 -7.07
C ILE A 152 7.88 18.79 -6.93
N ASP A 153 8.51 18.99 -5.77
CA ASP A 153 9.93 18.63 -5.60
C ASP A 153 10.11 17.11 -5.49
N PHE A 154 9.27 16.44 -4.71
CA PHE A 154 9.37 15.01 -4.46
C PHE A 154 8.05 14.28 -4.68
N ILE A 155 8.10 13.09 -5.28
CA ILE A 155 6.94 12.21 -5.45
C ILE A 155 7.27 10.84 -4.88
N LEU A 156 6.49 10.37 -3.90
CA LEU A 156 6.70 9.08 -3.27
C LEU A 156 5.81 8.01 -3.93
N LEU A 157 6.39 6.89 -4.39
CA LEU A 157 5.66 5.80 -5.05
C LEU A 157 5.90 4.44 -4.39
N TYR A 158 4.81 3.74 -4.09
CA TYR A 158 4.85 2.55 -3.20
C TYR A 158 4.35 1.26 -3.84
N SER A 159 3.81 1.30 -5.05
CA SER A 159 3.34 0.10 -5.75
C SER A 159 3.34 0.31 -7.26
N GLN A 160 3.37 -0.79 -8.00
CA GLN A 160 3.28 -0.76 -9.45
C GLN A 160 1.95 -0.17 -9.93
N ASN A 161 0.84 -0.51 -9.25
CA ASN A 161 -0.48 0.02 -9.61
C ASN A 161 -0.58 1.52 -9.34
N SER A 162 -0.08 2.00 -8.19
CA SER A 162 -0.01 3.44 -7.91
C SER A 162 0.83 4.18 -8.96
N ALA A 163 1.98 3.62 -9.38
CA ALA A 163 2.81 4.22 -10.41
C ALA A 163 2.11 4.29 -11.78
N ARG A 164 1.44 3.20 -12.19
CA ARG A 164 0.65 3.18 -13.45
C ARG A 164 -0.50 4.17 -13.41
N THR A 165 -1.22 4.24 -12.28
CA THR A 165 -2.29 5.21 -12.06
C THR A 165 -1.77 6.64 -12.14
N LEU A 166 -0.63 6.94 -11.50
CA LEU A 166 -0.02 8.27 -11.60
C LEU A 166 0.30 8.64 -13.05
N VAL A 167 1.02 7.78 -13.78
CA VAL A 167 1.40 8.03 -15.18
C VAL A 167 0.16 8.26 -16.06
N LYS A 168 -0.86 7.42 -15.92
CA LYS A 168 -2.14 7.58 -16.62
C LYS A 168 -2.72 8.97 -16.36
N LEU A 169 -2.82 9.37 -15.10
CA LEU A 169 -3.41 10.65 -14.70
C LEU A 169 -2.58 11.85 -15.19
N LEU A 170 -1.24 11.74 -15.16
CA LEU A 170 -0.35 12.78 -15.67
C LEU A 170 -0.52 12.98 -17.19
N LEU A 171 -0.59 11.89 -17.95
CA LEU A 171 -0.82 11.93 -19.40
C LEU A 171 -2.19 12.52 -19.73
N GLN A 172 -3.24 12.07 -19.05
CA GLN A 172 -4.61 12.56 -19.28
C GLN A 172 -4.77 14.07 -19.05
N ASN A 173 -3.93 14.65 -18.18
CA ASN A 173 -3.98 16.06 -17.83
C ASN A 173 -2.84 16.90 -18.43
N ASN A 174 -2.01 16.32 -19.31
CA ASN A 174 -0.83 16.96 -19.91
C ASN A 174 0.14 17.54 -18.86
N LEU A 175 0.43 16.78 -17.80
CA LEU A 175 1.22 17.27 -16.66
C LEU A 175 2.70 16.88 -16.66
N LEU A 176 3.15 16.08 -17.63
CA LEU A 176 4.53 15.57 -17.66
C LEU A 176 5.59 16.68 -17.79
N GLU A 177 5.27 17.78 -18.47
CA GLU A 177 6.19 18.91 -18.64
C GLU A 177 6.55 19.60 -17.30
N TYR A 178 5.67 19.53 -16.30
CA TYR A 178 5.90 20.15 -14.99
C TYR A 178 6.73 19.29 -14.03
N LEU A 179 7.17 18.10 -14.46
CA LEU A 179 7.91 17.14 -13.62
C LEU A 179 9.40 17.04 -13.95
N GLN A 180 9.94 17.94 -14.77
CA GLN A 180 11.34 17.88 -15.21
C GLN A 180 12.33 18.00 -14.04
N ASP A 181 11.98 18.79 -13.03
CA ASP A 181 12.79 19.03 -11.84
C ASP A 181 12.36 18.18 -10.63
N SER A 182 11.24 17.45 -10.74
CA SER A 182 10.76 16.55 -9.69
C SER A 182 11.67 15.34 -9.53
N LEU A 183 11.86 14.90 -8.28
CA LEU A 183 12.47 13.61 -7.95
C LEU A 183 11.39 12.61 -7.53
N VAL A 184 11.33 11.49 -8.23
CA VAL A 184 10.51 10.35 -7.79
C VAL A 184 11.33 9.43 -6.90
N VAL A 185 10.82 9.14 -5.71
CA VAL A 185 11.37 8.15 -4.78
C VAL A 185 10.45 6.93 -4.78
N ALA A 186 10.90 5.85 -5.40
CA ALA A 186 10.14 4.61 -5.54
C ALA A 186 10.54 3.55 -4.50
N ILE A 187 9.58 2.79 -3.97
CA ILE A 187 9.86 1.72 -3.00
C ILE A 187 10.70 0.56 -3.58
N SER A 188 10.82 0.45 -4.90
CA SER A 188 11.63 -0.60 -5.54
C SER A 188 11.98 -0.25 -6.98
N LEU A 189 12.99 -0.94 -7.53
CA LEU A 189 13.35 -0.87 -8.95
C LEU A 189 12.18 -1.18 -9.88
N LYS A 190 11.33 -2.16 -9.53
CA LYS A 190 10.15 -2.53 -10.33
C LYS A 190 9.16 -1.36 -10.46
N VAL A 191 9.00 -0.57 -9.41
CA VAL A 191 8.13 0.62 -9.41
C VAL A 191 8.80 1.77 -10.17
N ALA A 192 10.11 1.99 -9.96
CA ALA A 192 10.87 3.02 -10.68
C ALA A 192 10.81 2.83 -12.21
N ASN A 193 10.94 1.60 -12.68
CA ASN A 193 10.91 1.30 -14.12
C ASN A 193 9.59 1.64 -14.81
N ILE A 194 8.48 1.81 -14.07
CA ILE A 194 7.19 2.23 -14.64
C ILE A 194 7.21 3.72 -15.00
N VAL A 195 7.91 4.55 -14.23
CA VAL A 195 7.88 6.02 -14.37
C VAL A 195 9.09 6.59 -15.11
N ARG A 196 10.23 5.88 -15.11
CA ARG A 196 11.46 6.29 -15.82
C ARG A 196 11.28 6.68 -17.29
N PRO A 197 10.38 6.07 -18.08
CA PRO A 197 10.15 6.52 -19.46
C PRO A 197 9.56 7.94 -19.56
N PHE A 198 8.99 8.46 -18.47
CA PHE A 198 8.26 9.73 -18.44
C PHE A 198 8.91 10.79 -17.55
N ILE A 199 9.71 10.37 -16.55
CA ILE A 199 10.31 11.24 -15.54
C ILE A 199 11.80 10.92 -15.43
N LYS A 200 12.64 11.96 -15.54
CA LYS A 200 14.10 11.82 -15.61
C LYS A 200 14.72 11.45 -14.26
N ASN A 201 14.35 12.14 -13.18
CA ASN A 201 14.97 11.95 -11.88
C ASN A 201 14.17 10.92 -11.07
N VAL A 202 14.67 9.68 -11.02
CA VAL A 202 14.03 8.58 -10.31
C VAL A 202 15.06 7.79 -9.51
N VAL A 203 14.88 7.76 -8.18
CA VAL A 203 15.63 6.92 -7.24
C VAL A 203 14.73 5.83 -6.69
N TYR A 204 15.31 4.75 -6.16
CA TYR A 204 14.55 3.65 -5.59
C TYR A 204 15.23 3.01 -4.39
N CYS A 205 14.42 2.37 -3.54
CA CYS A 205 14.89 1.60 -2.39
C CYS A 205 15.27 0.17 -2.80
N ASP A 206 16.38 -0.33 -2.27
CA ASP A 206 16.82 -1.71 -2.49
C ASP A 206 16.06 -2.71 -1.60
N ASP A 207 15.85 -2.37 -0.32
CA ASP A 207 15.24 -3.26 0.68
C ASP A 207 13.71 -3.14 0.79
N GLN A 208 13.08 -2.33 -0.07
CA GLN A 208 11.63 -2.14 -0.13
C GLN A 208 10.99 -1.71 1.20
N ASN A 209 11.74 -0.96 2.01
CA ASN A 209 11.31 -0.49 3.31
C ASN A 209 10.95 1.01 3.28
N LEU A 210 9.99 1.40 4.12
CA LEU A 210 9.60 2.79 4.33
C LEU A 210 10.77 3.64 4.82
N ASN A 211 11.62 3.09 5.69
CA ASN A 211 12.77 3.81 6.22
C ASN A 211 13.75 4.24 5.12
N ASP A 212 13.87 3.45 4.05
CA ASP A 212 14.75 3.78 2.93
C ASP A 212 14.15 4.89 2.06
N ILE A 213 12.83 4.93 1.90
CA ILE A 213 12.15 6.06 1.25
C ILE A 213 12.46 7.34 2.02
N ILE A 214 12.34 7.31 3.35
CA ILE A 214 12.57 8.47 4.20
C ILE A 214 14.04 8.89 4.19
N LYS A 215 14.96 7.92 4.17
CA LYS A 215 16.41 8.18 4.04
C LYS A 215 16.72 8.86 2.70
N LEU A 216 16.27 8.29 1.58
CA LEU A 216 16.47 8.87 0.25
C LEU A 216 15.82 10.26 0.14
N LEU A 217 14.63 10.44 0.70
CA LEU A 217 13.97 11.74 0.75
C LEU A 217 14.82 12.74 1.55
N SER A 218 15.29 12.37 2.74
CA SER A 218 16.13 13.23 3.59
C SER A 218 17.42 13.65 2.88
N GLU A 219 18.14 12.69 2.30
CA GLU A 219 19.40 12.93 1.59
C GLU A 219 19.19 13.91 0.42
N ASN A 220 18.14 13.72 -0.38
CA ASN A 220 17.85 14.59 -1.52
C ASN A 220 17.17 15.92 -1.13
N ALA A 221 16.51 15.98 0.03
CA ALA A 221 15.96 17.21 0.57
C ALA A 221 17.05 18.16 1.07
N GLN A 222 18.14 17.62 1.64
CA GLN A 222 19.27 18.40 2.17
C GLN A 222 20.28 18.82 1.09
N ILE A 223 20.32 18.14 -0.06
CA ILE A 223 21.14 18.57 -1.20
C ILE A 223 20.50 19.83 -1.82
N ARG A 224 21.04 21.00 -1.44
CA ARG A 224 21.31 22.20 -2.26
C ARG A 224 21.76 23.36 -1.35
#